data_AF-A0AAW3PP52-F1
#
_entry.id   AF-A0AAW3PP52-F1
#
_cell.length_a   1.000
_cell.length_b   1.000
_cell.length_c   1.000
_cell.angle_alpha   90.00
_cell.angle_beta   90.00
_cell.angle_gamma   90.00
#
_symmetry.space_group_name_H-M   'P 1'
#
loop_
_entity.id
_entity.type
_entity.pdbx_description
1 polymer ?
#
loop_
_entity_poly.entity_id
_entity_poly.type
_entity_poly.pdbx_seq_one_letter_code
_entity_poly.pdbx_strand_id
1 'polypeptide(L)'
;MTSPLLHPVAGPSPDGYVRLSESALAALVLDHVESGLDPSLLAELRDNAIDARLAGYTEWHRAAGAGVAYVTVGWDWYLERATGTFVIAGGDVRSNVMAIDAKGADIGMFRTAAALAARLAAIDWPAAVASALLGHNDAYHAGPTLQ
;
A
#
# COMPACT_ATOMS: atom_id res chain seq x y z
N MET A 1 6.95 13.79 33.77
CA MET A 1 6.85 13.43 32.34
C MET A 1 5.87 12.28 32.24
N THR A 2 4.80 12.42 31.45
CA THR A 2 3.83 11.34 31.20
C THR A 2 4.47 10.26 30.32
N SER A 3 4.12 8.99 30.55
CA SER A 3 4.62 7.87 29.74
C SER A 3 4.22 8.04 28.27
N PRO A 4 5.11 7.78 27.29
CA PRO A 4 4.77 7.81 25.87
C PRO A 4 3.61 6.89 25.49
N LEU A 5 3.38 5.83 26.26
CA LEU A 5 2.26 4.91 26.09
C LEU A 5 0.89 5.54 26.39
N LEU A 6 0.88 6.69 27.06
CA LEU A 6 -0.34 7.44 27.43
C LEU A 6 -0.58 8.65 26.52
N HIS A 7 0.24 8.84 25.48
CA HIS A 7 -0.03 9.86 24.49
C HIS A 7 -1.35 9.55 23.76
N PRO A 8 -2.15 10.57 23.44
CA PRO A 8 -3.34 10.38 22.63
C PRO A 8 -2.96 9.77 21.28
N VAL A 9 -3.86 8.95 20.74
CA VAL A 9 -3.73 8.48 19.36
C VAL A 9 -3.79 9.70 18.45
N ALA A 10 -2.80 9.86 17.58
CA ALA A 10 -2.78 10.98 16.65
C ALA A 10 -3.84 10.77 15.56
N GLY A 11 -4.62 11.81 15.28
CA GLY A 11 -5.51 11.84 14.11
C GLY A 11 -4.81 12.39 12.87
N PRO A 12 -5.43 12.29 11.69
CA PRO A 12 -4.99 13.07 10.54
C PRO A 12 -5.15 14.57 10.83
N SER A 13 -4.46 15.38 10.03
CA SER A 13 -4.69 16.81 9.98
C SER A 13 -6.13 17.13 9.51
N PRO A 14 -6.66 18.35 9.70
CA PRO A 14 -8.04 18.67 9.33
C PRO A 14 -8.40 18.46 7.85
N ASP A 15 -7.40 18.47 6.97
CA ASP A 15 -7.53 18.18 5.54
C ASP A 15 -7.49 16.68 5.20
N GLY A 16 -7.46 15.81 6.21
CA GLY A 16 -7.51 14.35 6.07
C GLY A 16 -6.13 13.70 5.92
N TYR A 17 -5.04 14.46 5.81
CA TYR A 17 -3.70 13.90 5.61
C TYR A 17 -2.95 13.66 6.92
N VAL A 18 -2.26 12.52 6.98
CA VAL A 18 -1.20 12.26 7.95
C VAL A 18 0.10 12.83 7.40
N ARG A 19 0.63 13.86 8.06
CA ARG A 19 1.89 14.51 7.65
C ARG A 19 3.09 13.75 8.21
N LEU A 20 3.94 13.24 7.33
CA LEU A 20 5.13 12.48 7.68
C LEU A 20 6.37 13.11 7.05
N SER A 21 7.45 13.23 7.82
CA SER A 21 8.75 13.60 7.26
C SER A 21 9.26 12.53 6.32
N GLU A 22 10.17 12.90 5.41
CA GLU A 22 10.85 11.92 4.53
C GLU A 22 11.49 10.77 5.32
N SER A 23 12.10 11.06 6.49
CA SER A 23 12.68 10.05 7.38
C SER A 23 11.64 9.10 8.00
N ALA A 24 10.49 9.63 8.43
CA ALA A 24 9.41 8.82 8.96
C ALA A 24 8.77 7.94 7.88
N LEU A 25 8.72 8.43 6.64
CA LEU A 25 8.22 7.70 5.50
C LEU A 25 9.17 6.55 5.10
N ALA A 26 10.47 6.80 5.10
CA ALA A 26 11.50 5.78 4.83
C ALA A 26 11.53 4.66 5.88
N ALA A 27 11.09 4.95 7.12
CA ALA A 27 10.96 3.99 8.21
C ALA A 27 9.53 3.43 8.38
N LEU A 28 8.61 3.73 7.46
CA LEU A 28 7.21 3.36 7.59
C LEU A 28 7.05 1.83 7.58
N VAL A 29 6.48 1.29 8.64
CA VAL A 29 6.07 -0.12 8.71
C VAL A 29 4.64 -0.21 8.22
N LEU A 30 4.40 -1.08 7.25
CA LEU A 30 3.10 -1.34 6.66
C LEU A 30 2.81 -2.84 6.75
N ASP A 31 1.60 -3.15 7.19
CA ASP A 31 1.06 -4.49 7.20
C ASP A 31 0.08 -4.64 6.03
N HIS A 32 0.12 -5.79 5.37
CA HIS A 32 -0.80 -6.15 4.30
C HIS A 32 -2.20 -6.34 4.87
N VAL A 33 -3.22 -5.81 4.17
CA VAL A 33 -4.63 -5.95 4.56
C VAL A 33 -5.37 -6.86 3.58
N GLU A 34 -5.29 -6.54 2.29
CA GLU A 34 -6.04 -7.25 1.26
C GLU A 34 -5.36 -7.13 -0.12
N SER A 35 -5.50 -8.16 -0.95
CA SER A 35 -5.17 -8.08 -2.38
C SER A 35 -6.17 -8.87 -3.19
N GLY A 36 -6.53 -8.36 -4.36
CA GLY A 36 -7.44 -9.01 -5.29
C GLY A 36 -6.96 -8.94 -6.72
N LEU A 37 -7.50 -9.81 -7.57
CA LEU A 37 -7.31 -9.75 -9.02
C LEU A 37 -8.31 -8.78 -9.65
N ASP A 38 -7.86 -8.02 -10.63
CA ASP A 38 -8.69 -7.13 -11.43
C ASP A 38 -8.57 -7.49 -12.92
N PRO A 39 -9.55 -8.23 -13.47
CA PRO A 39 -9.56 -8.60 -14.88
C PRO A 39 -9.69 -7.41 -15.83
N SER A 40 -10.35 -6.33 -15.39
CA SER A 40 -10.55 -5.12 -16.21
C SER A 40 -9.24 -4.38 -16.37
N LEU A 41 -8.51 -4.18 -15.27
CA LEU A 41 -7.16 -3.62 -15.30
C LEU A 41 -6.21 -4.50 -16.13
N LEU A 42 -6.30 -5.82 -16.01
CA LEU A 42 -5.48 -6.74 -16.80
C LEU A 42 -5.73 -6.59 -18.31
N ALA A 43 -6.99 -6.41 -18.72
CA ALA A 43 -7.34 -6.18 -20.12
C ALA A 43 -6.79 -4.82 -20.59
N GLU A 44 -6.98 -3.76 -19.79
CA GLU A 44 -6.48 -2.42 -20.10
C GLU A 44 -4.96 -2.38 -20.27
N LEU A 45 -4.21 -3.04 -19.37
CA LEU A 45 -2.75 -3.11 -19.47
C LEU A 45 -2.30 -3.80 -20.76
N ARG A 46 -2.97 -4.88 -21.15
CA ARG A 46 -2.66 -5.61 -22.40
C ARG A 46 -3.00 -4.79 -23.64
N ASP A 47 -4.11 -4.07 -23.62
CA ASP A 47 -4.49 -3.15 -24.70
C ASP A 47 -3.46 -2.01 -24.85
N ASN A 48 -2.78 -1.63 -23.76
CA ASN A 48 -1.67 -0.68 -23.74
C ASN A 48 -0.28 -1.34 -23.94
N ALA A 49 -0.23 -2.52 -24.54
CA ALA A 49 0.99 -3.26 -24.90
C ALA A 49 1.89 -3.67 -23.70
N ILE A 50 1.32 -3.79 -22.50
CA ILE A 50 2.00 -4.37 -21.34
C ILE A 50 1.68 -5.88 -21.30
N ASP A 51 2.71 -6.74 -21.39
CA ASP A 51 2.55 -8.20 -21.30
C ASP A 51 2.38 -8.67 -19.84
N ALA A 52 1.26 -8.26 -19.24
CA ALA A 52 0.88 -8.66 -17.90
C ALA A 52 0.26 -10.08 -17.90
N ARG A 53 0.73 -10.92 -16.98
CA ARG A 53 0.15 -12.23 -16.67
C ARG A 53 -1.08 -12.09 -15.79
N LEU A 54 -0.97 -11.28 -14.73
CA LEU A 54 -2.01 -10.95 -13.76
C LEU A 54 -1.99 -9.44 -13.50
N ALA A 55 -3.11 -8.88 -13.05
CA ALA A 55 -3.19 -7.52 -12.53
C ALA A 55 -4.23 -7.47 -11.41
N GLY A 56 -4.14 -6.45 -10.57
CA GLY A 56 -5.01 -6.33 -9.41
C GLY A 56 -4.74 -5.11 -8.56
N TYR A 57 -5.37 -5.09 -7.39
CA TYR A 57 -5.18 -4.08 -6.36
C TYR A 57 -4.57 -4.70 -5.11
N THR A 58 -3.98 -3.85 -4.27
CA THR A 58 -3.60 -4.23 -2.91
C THR A 58 -3.78 -3.06 -1.96
N GLU A 59 -4.23 -3.35 -0.74
CA GLU A 59 -4.42 -2.40 0.34
C GLU A 59 -3.53 -2.77 1.54
N TRP A 60 -2.90 -1.76 2.10
CA TRP A 60 -1.93 -1.85 3.20
C TRP A 60 -2.22 -0.76 4.23
N HIS A 61 -1.81 -1.00 5.48
CA HIS A 61 -1.98 -0.02 6.53
C HIS A 61 -0.84 0.03 7.54
N ARG A 62 -0.83 1.08 8.35
CA ARG A 62 -0.17 1.10 9.65
C ARG A 62 -1.22 1.37 10.71
N ALA A 63 -1.37 0.44 11.66
CA ALA A 63 -2.31 0.60 12.76
C ALA A 63 -2.02 1.88 13.59
N ALA A 64 -3.07 2.47 14.16
CA ALA A 64 -2.94 3.61 15.05
C ALA A 64 -2.38 3.17 16.41
N GLY A 65 -1.70 4.08 17.10
CA GLY A 65 -1.13 3.84 18.43
C GLY A 65 -0.89 5.13 19.18
N ALA A 66 -0.33 5.05 20.40
CA ALA A 66 -0.02 6.22 21.20
C ALA A 66 0.95 7.16 20.44
N GLY A 67 0.48 8.36 20.09
CA GLY A 67 1.22 9.32 19.26
C GLY A 67 1.39 8.92 17.78
N VAL A 68 0.76 7.84 17.32
CA VAL A 68 0.91 7.30 15.96
C VAL A 68 -0.44 7.29 15.26
N ALA A 69 -0.54 7.99 14.12
CA ALA A 69 -1.75 8.03 13.33
C ALA A 69 -1.92 6.77 12.46
N TYR A 70 -3.18 6.40 12.20
CA TYR A 70 -3.53 5.37 11.22
C TYR A 70 -3.13 5.81 9.81
N VAL A 71 -2.44 4.95 9.08
CA VAL A 71 -2.02 5.22 7.69
C VAL A 71 -2.61 4.15 6.78
N THR A 72 -3.09 4.57 5.61
CA THR A 72 -3.52 3.67 4.53
C THR A 72 -2.69 3.92 3.29
N VAL A 73 -2.32 2.84 2.60
CA VAL A 73 -1.59 2.88 1.33
C VAL A 73 -2.14 1.79 0.44
N GLY A 74 -2.56 2.13 -0.77
CA GLY A 74 -3.08 1.20 -1.75
C GLY A 74 -2.56 1.53 -3.15
N TRP A 75 -2.38 0.50 -3.96
CA TRP A 75 -1.93 0.66 -5.34
C TRP A 75 -2.40 -0.49 -6.21
N ASP A 76 -2.37 -0.23 -7.51
CA ASP A 76 -2.64 -1.20 -8.54
C ASP A 76 -1.32 -1.85 -8.95
N TRP A 77 -1.34 -3.15 -9.24
CA TRP A 77 -0.16 -3.91 -9.57
C TRP A 77 -0.40 -4.81 -10.79
N TYR A 78 0.68 -5.18 -11.45
CA TYR A 78 0.67 -6.25 -12.43
C TYR A 78 1.88 -7.17 -12.29
N LEU A 79 1.71 -8.43 -12.70
CA LEU A 79 2.76 -9.43 -12.77
C LEU A 79 3.24 -9.55 -14.21
N GLU A 80 4.46 -9.12 -14.50
CA GLU A 80 5.03 -9.22 -15.84
C GLU A 80 5.21 -10.70 -16.24
N ARG A 81 4.74 -11.08 -17.43
CA ARG A 81 4.81 -12.48 -17.89
C ARG A 81 6.23 -12.95 -18.11
N ALA A 82 7.08 -12.10 -18.70
CA ALA A 82 8.42 -12.47 -19.11
C ALA A 82 9.35 -12.73 -17.91
N THR A 83 9.28 -11.90 -16.88
CA THR A 83 10.20 -11.97 -15.73
C THR A 83 9.57 -12.57 -14.48
N GLY A 84 8.25 -12.60 -14.38
CA GLY A 84 7.56 -12.95 -13.14
C GLY A 84 7.70 -11.86 -12.06
N THR A 85 8.04 -10.63 -12.44
CA THR A 85 8.19 -9.51 -11.50
C THR A 85 6.86 -8.81 -11.27
N PHE A 86 6.56 -8.53 -10.00
CA PHE A 86 5.46 -7.65 -9.63
C PHE A 86 5.87 -6.18 -9.81
N VAL A 87 5.00 -5.40 -10.44
CA VAL A 87 5.23 -3.99 -10.76
C VAL A 87 4.04 -3.16 -10.28
N ILE A 88 4.31 -1.98 -9.70
CA ILE A 88 3.28 -0.99 -9.37
C ILE A 88 2.83 -0.35 -10.69
N ALA A 89 1.55 -0.47 -11.04
CA ALA A 89 0.99 0.08 -12.27
C ALA A 89 1.05 1.62 -12.23
N GLY A 90 1.61 2.23 -13.27
CA GLY A 90 1.74 3.69 -13.38
C GLY A 90 2.66 4.37 -12.34
N GLY A 91 3.16 3.64 -11.34
CA GLY A 91 3.78 4.23 -10.16
C GLY A 91 2.78 4.95 -9.24
N ASP A 92 1.48 4.76 -9.46
CA ASP A 92 0.42 5.45 -8.73
C ASP A 92 0.16 4.79 -7.38
N VAL A 93 0.45 5.52 -6.30
CA VAL A 93 0.23 5.07 -4.93
C VAL A 93 -0.80 5.99 -4.28
N ARG A 94 -1.95 5.42 -3.92
CA ARG A 94 -3.05 6.09 -3.22
C ARG A 94 -2.80 5.98 -1.71
N SER A 95 -2.90 7.08 -0.98
CA SER A 95 -2.71 7.05 0.48
C SER A 95 -3.39 8.23 1.17
N ASN A 96 -3.52 8.14 2.50
CA ASN A 96 -3.88 9.28 3.34
C ASN A 96 -2.65 10.09 3.82
N VAL A 97 -1.49 9.96 3.16
CA VAL A 97 -0.23 10.58 3.60
C VAL A 97 0.07 11.82 2.76
N MET A 98 0.59 12.86 3.42
CA MET A 98 1.26 13.99 2.78
C MET A 98 2.68 14.06 3.33
N ALA A 99 3.68 13.90 2.47
CA ALA A 99 5.07 14.05 2.90
C ALA A 99 5.37 15.54 3.14
N ILE A 100 6.20 15.81 4.15
CA ILE A 100 6.65 17.15 4.51
C ILE A 100 8.17 17.24 4.49
N ASP A 101 8.68 18.41 4.12
CA ASP A 101 10.10 18.73 4.14
C ASP A 101 10.63 18.99 5.57
N ALA A 102 11.93 19.28 5.70
CA ALA A 102 12.55 19.58 6.99
C ALA A 102 12.01 20.84 7.68
N LYS A 103 11.30 21.72 6.96
CA LYS A 103 10.63 22.91 7.50
C LYS A 103 9.16 22.63 7.87
N GLY A 104 8.68 21.42 7.63
CA GLY A 104 7.30 21.02 7.85
C GLY A 104 6.34 21.43 6.74
N ALA A 105 6.85 21.85 5.58
CA ALA A 105 6.01 22.22 4.44
C ALA A 105 5.68 21.00 3.57
N ASP A 106 4.45 20.92 3.10
CA ASP A 106 3.99 19.86 2.20
C ASP A 106 4.82 19.83 0.91
N ILE A 107 5.32 18.65 0.53
CA ILE A 107 6.08 18.47 -0.72
C ILE A 107 5.19 18.11 -1.92
N GLY A 108 3.89 17.94 -1.68
CA GLY A 108 2.87 17.64 -2.69
C GLY A 108 2.69 16.15 -2.97
N MET A 109 1.59 15.82 -3.65
CA MET A 109 1.14 14.44 -3.88
C MET A 109 2.12 13.61 -4.71
N PHE A 110 2.65 14.17 -5.81
CA PHE A 110 3.57 13.45 -6.69
C PHE A 110 4.83 13.00 -5.96
N ARG A 111 5.46 13.90 -5.19
CA ARG A 111 6.65 13.58 -4.40
C ARG A 111 6.32 12.62 -3.25
N THR A 112 5.12 12.72 -2.69
CA THR A 112 4.64 11.78 -1.65
C THR A 112 4.49 10.37 -2.23
N ALA A 113 3.83 10.22 -3.38
CA ALA A 113 3.65 8.93 -4.06
C ALA A 113 4.99 8.31 -4.44
N ALA A 114 5.93 9.10 -4.98
CA ALA A 114 7.27 8.62 -5.32
C ALA A 114 8.05 8.11 -4.09
N ALA A 115 7.98 8.84 -2.96
CA ALA A 115 8.64 8.43 -1.73
C ALA A 115 7.98 7.18 -1.11
N LEU A 116 6.65 7.05 -1.21
CA LEU A 116 5.94 5.84 -0.83
C LEU A 116 6.36 4.65 -1.72
N ALA A 117 6.38 4.80 -3.04
CA ALA A 117 6.82 3.76 -3.96
C ALA A 117 8.26 3.30 -3.67
N ALA A 118 9.17 4.24 -3.36
CA ALA A 118 10.53 3.91 -2.94
C ALA A 118 10.57 3.14 -1.62
N ARG A 119 9.71 3.49 -0.64
CA ARG A 119 9.56 2.72 0.59
C ARG A 119 8.99 1.33 0.33
N LEU A 120 8.00 1.22 -0.54
CA LEU A 120 7.38 -0.04 -0.93
C LEU A 120 8.42 -0.97 -1.54
N ALA A 121 9.34 -0.47 -2.38
CA ALA A 121 10.45 -1.27 -2.91
C ALA A 121 11.40 -1.84 -1.83
N ALA A 122 11.42 -1.25 -0.63
CA ALA A 122 12.21 -1.72 0.50
C ALA A 122 11.47 -2.72 1.41
N ILE A 123 10.18 -2.97 1.16
CA ILE A 123 9.42 -4.05 1.79
C ILE A 123 9.11 -5.12 0.73
N ASP A 124 9.10 -6.38 1.13
CA ASP A 124 8.79 -7.49 0.23
C ASP A 124 7.27 -7.60 -0.01
N TRP A 125 6.66 -6.51 -0.49
CA TRP A 125 5.24 -6.45 -0.80
C TRP A 125 4.81 -7.49 -1.85
N PRO A 126 5.63 -7.88 -2.87
CA PRO A 126 5.23 -8.91 -3.81
C PRO A 126 4.95 -10.25 -3.13
N ALA A 127 5.74 -10.62 -2.12
CA ALA A 127 5.53 -11.86 -1.38
C ALA A 127 4.20 -11.86 -0.62
N ALA A 128 3.85 -10.76 0.04
CA ALA A 128 2.57 -10.64 0.75
C ALA A 128 1.37 -10.71 -0.21
N VAL A 129 1.44 -9.99 -1.34
CA VAL A 129 0.39 -10.05 -2.38
C VAL A 129 0.24 -11.46 -2.93
N ALA A 130 1.35 -12.11 -3.32
CA ALA A 130 1.31 -13.48 -3.83
C ALA A 130 0.72 -14.46 -2.81
N SER A 131 1.10 -14.33 -1.53
CA SER A 131 0.54 -15.15 -0.44
C SER A 131 -0.96 -14.96 -0.29
N ALA A 132 -1.46 -13.71 -0.34
CA ALA A 132 -2.88 -13.41 -0.24
C ALA A 132 -3.68 -14.01 -1.40
N LEU A 133 -3.17 -13.90 -2.63
CA LEU A 133 -3.82 -14.46 -3.82
C LEU A 133 -3.88 -16.00 -3.79
N LEU A 134 -2.85 -16.65 -3.26
CA LEU A 134 -2.87 -18.10 -3.06
C LEU A 134 -3.89 -18.50 -1.98
N GLY A 135 -3.94 -17.78 -0.86
CA GLY A 135 -4.89 -18.05 0.22
C GLY A 135 -6.37 -17.86 -0.18
N HIS A 136 -6.66 -16.94 -1.11
CA HIS A 136 -8.02 -16.80 -1.64
C HIS A 136 -8.52 -18.04 -2.39
N ASN A 137 -7.64 -18.77 -3.08
CA ASN A 137 -8.01 -20.01 -3.75
C ASN A 137 -8.38 -21.10 -2.73
N ASP A 138 -7.66 -21.18 -1.60
CA ASP A 138 -7.96 -22.16 -0.55
C ASP A 138 -9.32 -21.89 0.10
N ALA A 139 -9.67 -20.63 0.36
CA ALA A 139 -10.97 -20.24 0.88
C ALA A 139 -12.12 -20.50 -0.12
N TYR A 140 -11.87 -20.34 -1.42
CA TYR A 140 -12.85 -20.64 -2.47
C TYR A 140 -13.09 -22.14 -2.64
N HIS A 141 -12.07 -22.98 -2.42
CA HIS A 141 -12.19 -24.44 -2.46
C HIS A 141 -12.77 -25.05 -1.18
N ALA A 142 -12.69 -24.36 -0.05
CA ALA A 142 -13.31 -24.77 1.22
C ALA A 142 -14.80 -24.42 1.31
N GLY A 143 -15.58 -24.70 0.25
CA GLY A 143 -17.02 -24.40 0.14
C GLY A 143 -17.83 -24.74 1.41
N PRO A 144 -19.01 -24.13 1.60
CA PRO A 144 -19.67 -24.08 2.91
C PRO A 144 -19.82 -25.49 3.49
N THR A 145 -19.17 -25.74 4.62
CA THR A 145 -19.52 -26.86 5.49
C THR A 145 -20.97 -26.65 5.91
N LEU A 146 -21.88 -27.39 5.26
CA LEU A 146 -23.24 -27.59 5.72
C LEU A 146 -23.16 -28.11 7.16
N GLN A 147 -23.47 -27.25 8.13
CA GLN A 147 -23.85 -27.65 9.48
C GLN A 147 -25.36 -27.87 9.53
#